data_AF-A0A7S1N4U5-F1
#
_entry.id   AF-A0A7S1N4U5-F1
#
_cell.length_a   1.000
_cell.length_b   1.000
_cell.length_c   1.000
_cell.angle_alpha   90.00
_cell.angle_beta   90.00
_cell.angle_gamma   90.00
#
_symmetry.space_group_name_H-M   'P 1'
#
loop_
_entity.id
_entity.type
_entity.pdbx_description
1 polymer ?
#
loop_
_entity_poly.entity_id
_entity_poly.type
_entity_poly.pdbx_seq_one_letter_code
_entity_poly.pdbx_strand_id
1 'polypeptide(L)'
;ETPFAEGMDRVCYFLKDLSMPKGAAQDHVAKRIMRDETEAAYFYDCATHIMAGALAKQFSALNVSKWKLSFTNHFVFEFTKRVHPDTQGPVYMTVESYMPGLMKHFQADTSCHFCGGTLDATGMYSISEAFSHFTSYVSGKSFVVLDLQ
;
A
#
# COMPACT_ATOMS: atom_id res chain seq x y z
N GLU A 1 -5.54 3.86 21.80
CA GLU A 1 -4.25 3.92 21.08
C GLU A 1 -4.29 5.09 20.12
N THR A 2 -3.21 5.87 20.03
CA THR A 2 -3.17 7.08 19.20
C THR A 2 -2.62 6.73 17.81
N PRO A 3 -3.34 7.04 16.72
CA PRO A 3 -2.80 6.85 15.38
C PRO A 3 -1.67 7.83 15.10
N PHE A 4 -0.73 7.43 14.23
CA PHE A 4 0.37 8.32 13.82
C PHE A 4 0.10 9.01 12.49
N ALA A 5 -0.81 8.48 11.67
CA ALA A 5 -1.25 9.06 10.41
C ALA A 5 -2.69 8.68 10.12
N GLU A 6 -3.39 9.56 9.41
CA GLU A 6 -4.76 9.36 8.93
C GLU A 6 -4.80 9.80 7.47
N GLY A 7 -5.26 8.90 6.61
CA GLY A 7 -5.55 9.15 5.19
C GLY A 7 -7.05 9.30 4.97
N MET A 8 -7.46 9.35 3.70
CA MET A 8 -8.88 9.53 3.35
C MET A 8 -9.77 8.39 3.85
N ASP A 9 -9.30 7.15 3.73
CA ASP A 9 -10.08 5.94 4.04
C ASP A 9 -9.52 5.12 5.20
N ARG A 10 -8.34 5.46 5.71
CA ARG A 10 -7.61 4.62 6.67
C ARG A 10 -6.93 5.41 7.77
N VAL A 11 -6.84 4.77 8.92
CA VAL A 11 -6.06 5.24 10.07
C VAL A 11 -4.88 4.27 10.30
N CYS A 12 -3.69 4.82 10.49
CA CYS A 12 -2.45 4.07 10.63
C CYS A 12 -1.94 4.08 12.07
N TYR A 13 -1.53 2.91 12.55
CA TYR A 13 -0.98 2.69 13.88
C TYR A 13 0.39 2.01 13.76
N PHE A 14 1.32 2.39 14.63
CA PHE A 14 2.55 1.61 14.77
C PHE A 14 2.22 0.28 15.43
N LEU A 15 2.76 -0.80 14.85
CA LEU A 15 2.70 -2.13 15.41
C LEU A 15 4.11 -2.59 15.76
N LYS A 16 4.21 -3.36 16.83
CA LYS A 16 5.47 -3.94 17.29
C LYS A 16 5.31 -5.45 17.35
N ASP A 17 6.17 -6.17 16.65
CA ASP A 17 6.26 -7.61 16.84
C ASP A 17 6.86 -7.94 18.22
N LEU A 18 6.10 -8.68 19.03
CA LEU A 18 6.51 -9.13 20.37
C LEU A 18 7.29 -10.45 20.36
N SER A 19 7.34 -11.15 19.22
CA SER A 19 8.20 -12.32 19.01
C SER A 19 9.68 -11.92 18.87
N MET A 20 9.93 -10.66 18.50
CA MET A 20 11.26 -10.10 18.32
C MET A 20 11.91 -9.65 19.65
N PRO A 21 13.25 -9.60 19.74
CA PRO A 21 13.94 -9.18 20.95
C PRO A 21 13.52 -7.79 21.46
N LYS A 22 13.51 -7.61 22.78
CA LYS A 22 13.24 -6.30 23.39
C LYS A 22 14.24 -5.26 22.89
N GLY A 23 13.72 -4.19 22.28
CA GLY A 23 14.51 -3.11 21.69
C GLY A 23 14.57 -3.14 20.17
N ALA A 24 14.00 -4.16 19.52
CA ALA A 24 13.75 -4.12 18.08
C ALA A 24 12.93 -2.88 17.70
N ALA A 25 13.33 -2.24 16.60
CA ALA A 25 12.63 -1.09 16.03
C ALA A 25 11.19 -1.47 15.65
N GLN A 26 10.31 -0.47 15.57
CA GLN A 26 9.01 -0.64 14.94
C GLN A 26 9.22 -1.13 13.50
N ASP A 27 8.64 -2.28 13.22
CA ASP A 27 8.82 -3.04 11.99
C ASP A 27 7.54 -3.01 11.14
N HIS A 28 6.41 -2.68 11.74
CA HIS A 28 5.12 -2.80 11.10
C HIS A 28 4.19 -1.60 11.32
N VAL A 29 3.31 -1.40 10.34
CA VAL A 29 2.19 -0.46 10.38
C VAL A 29 0.91 -1.26 10.23
N ALA A 30 -0.03 -1.06 11.15
CA ALA A 30 -1.38 -1.56 11.03
C ALA A 30 -2.30 -0.45 10.49
N LYS A 31 -3.15 -0.79 9.53
CA LYS A 31 -4.10 0.13 8.89
C LYS A 31 -5.51 -0.38 9.13
N ARG A 32 -6.34 0.48 9.73
CA ARG A 32 -7.78 0.25 9.90
C ARG A 32 -8.55 1.02 8.83
N ILE A 33 -9.53 0.39 8.21
CA ILE A 33 -10.45 1.03 7.27
C ILE A 33 -11.50 1.81 8.07
N MET A 34 -11.74 3.08 7.71
CA MET A 34 -12.67 3.96 8.44
C MET A 34 -14.12 3.85 7.98
N ARG A 35 -14.37 3.37 6.76
CA ARG A 35 -15.70 3.30 6.13
C ARG A 35 -15.95 1.92 5.58
N ASP A 36 -17.17 1.41 5.74
CA ASP A 36 -17.56 0.09 5.25
C ASP A 36 -16.60 -1.02 5.72
N GLU A 37 -16.28 -0.99 7.02
CA GLU A 37 -15.32 -1.88 7.69
C GLU A 37 -15.83 -3.33 7.74
N THR A 38 -15.79 -4.00 6.58
CA THR A 38 -16.15 -5.40 6.40
C THR A 38 -14.90 -6.25 6.29
N GLU A 39 -14.97 -7.50 6.74
CA GLU A 39 -13.89 -8.49 6.56
C GLU A 39 -13.45 -8.56 5.09
N ALA A 40 -14.42 -8.63 4.17
CA ALA A 40 -14.17 -8.69 2.73
C ALA A 40 -13.35 -7.50 2.21
N ALA A 41 -13.57 -6.29 2.74
CA ALA A 41 -12.81 -5.10 2.34
C ALA A 41 -11.31 -5.24 2.65
N TYR A 42 -10.96 -5.78 3.83
CA TYR A 42 -9.56 -6.01 4.21
C TYR A 42 -8.88 -7.06 3.31
N PHE A 43 -9.58 -8.15 2.99
CA PHE A 43 -9.05 -9.17 2.07
C PHE A 43 -8.92 -8.65 0.64
N TYR A 44 -9.89 -7.87 0.16
CA TYR A 44 -9.82 -7.27 -1.17
C TYR A 44 -8.67 -6.28 -1.31
N ASP A 45 -8.46 -5.45 -0.29
CA ASP A 45 -7.33 -4.50 -0.25
C ASP A 45 -5.98 -5.24 -0.31
N CYS A 46 -5.81 -6.24 0.55
CA CYS A 46 -4.60 -7.07 0.59
C CYS A 46 -4.37 -7.79 -0.75
N ALA A 47 -5.40 -8.38 -1.33
CA ALA A 47 -5.32 -9.06 -2.63
C ALA A 47 -4.91 -8.10 -3.77
N THR A 48 -5.46 -6.88 -3.78
CA THR A 48 -5.10 -5.84 -4.75
C THR A 48 -3.62 -5.47 -4.62
N HIS A 49 -3.14 -5.28 -3.39
CA HIS A 49 -1.72 -4.98 -3.13
C HIS A 49 -0.78 -6.10 -3.56
N ILE A 50 -1.14 -7.36 -3.27
CA ILE A 50 -0.37 -8.54 -3.69
C ILE A 50 -0.31 -8.64 -5.21
N MET A 51 -1.42 -8.39 -5.90
CA MET A 51 -1.46 -8.39 -7.38
C MET A 51 -0.57 -7.30 -7.96
N ALA A 52 -0.62 -6.07 -7.42
CA ALA A 52 0.25 -4.98 -7.83
C ALA A 52 1.74 -5.34 -7.63
N GLY A 53 2.09 -5.95 -6.49
CA GLY A 53 3.44 -6.45 -6.22
C GLY A 53 3.92 -7.53 -7.21
N ALA A 54 3.04 -8.43 -7.63
CA ALA A 54 3.36 -9.44 -8.64
C ALA A 54 3.65 -8.80 -10.01
N LEU A 55 2.84 -7.81 -10.41
CA LEU A 55 3.05 -7.06 -11.65
C LEU A 55 4.34 -6.22 -11.59
N ALA A 56 4.65 -5.62 -10.45
CA ALA A 56 5.88 -4.87 -10.25
C ALA A 56 7.14 -5.73 -10.44
N LYS A 57 7.09 -6.99 -10.00
CA LYS A 57 8.15 -7.98 -10.24
C LYS A 57 8.29 -8.29 -11.73
N GLN A 58 7.18 -8.52 -12.44
CA GLN A 58 7.21 -8.76 -13.88
C GLN A 58 7.79 -7.57 -14.65
N PHE A 59 7.31 -6.35 -14.34
CA PHE A 59 7.81 -5.11 -14.94
C PHE A 59 9.31 -4.92 -14.67
N SER A 60 9.74 -5.13 -13.43
CA SER A 60 11.14 -5.04 -13.02
C SER A 60 12.04 -6.04 -13.75
N ALA A 61 11.52 -7.23 -14.06
CA ALA A 61 12.23 -8.27 -14.80
C ALA A 61 12.44 -7.93 -16.29
N LEU A 62 11.64 -7.02 -16.86
CA LEU A 62 11.84 -6.52 -18.24
C LEU A 62 13.10 -5.66 -18.39
N ASN A 63 13.72 -5.23 -17.28
CA ASN A 63 14.94 -4.42 -17.28
C ASN A 63 14.86 -3.12 -18.10
N VAL A 64 13.66 -2.54 -18.21
CA VAL A 64 13.42 -1.26 -18.90
C VAL A 64 13.95 -0.04 -18.14
N SER A 65 14.25 -0.20 -16.85
CA SER A 65 14.86 0.82 -16.00
C SER A 65 15.88 0.20 -15.05
N LYS A 66 16.85 1.03 -14.63
CA LYS A 66 17.79 0.71 -13.55
C LYS A 66 17.11 0.65 -12.19
N TRP A 67 16.01 1.36 -12.03
CA TRP A 67 15.19 1.33 -10.82
C TRP A 67 14.25 0.12 -10.87
N LYS A 68 14.12 -0.58 -9.74
CA LYS A 68 13.23 -1.74 -9.60
C LYS A 68 12.10 -1.38 -8.66
N LEU A 69 10.89 -1.72 -9.05
CA LEU A 69 9.70 -1.50 -8.23
C LEU A 69 9.51 -2.67 -7.28
N SER A 70 9.23 -2.35 -6.03
CA SER A 70 8.87 -3.31 -5.00
C SER A 70 7.71 -2.76 -4.20
N PHE A 71 6.76 -3.63 -3.90
CA PHE A 71 5.67 -3.34 -2.96
C PHE A 71 6.04 -3.97 -1.61
N THR A 72 5.55 -3.39 -0.52
CA THR A 72 5.72 -3.97 0.81
C THR A 72 4.94 -5.28 0.92
N ASN A 73 5.33 -6.13 1.86
CA ASN A 73 4.47 -7.27 2.19
C ASN A 73 3.22 -6.74 2.89
N HIS A 74 2.07 -7.27 2.52
CA HIS A 74 0.77 -6.86 3.04
C HIS A 74 0.03 -8.09 3.56
N PHE A 75 -0.51 -7.99 4.77
CA PHE A 75 -1.20 -9.08 5.46
C PHE A 75 -2.52 -8.58 6.02
N VAL A 76 -3.46 -9.50 6.28
CA VAL A 76 -4.67 -9.22 7.06
C VAL A 76 -4.50 -9.88 8.43
N PHE A 77 -4.72 -9.10 9.50
CA PHE A 77 -4.64 -9.58 10.87
C PHE A 77 -6.03 -9.50 11.51
N GLU A 78 -6.43 -10.60 12.14
CA GLU A 78 -7.59 -10.66 13.01
C GLU A 78 -7.16 -10.48 14.47
N PHE A 79 -7.63 -9.41 15.11
CA PHE A 79 -7.35 -9.11 16.52
C PHE A 79 -8.40 -9.78 17.41
N THR A 80 -8.26 -11.09 17.60
CA THR A 80 -9.21 -11.96 18.33
C THR A 80 -9.56 -11.53 19.76
N LYS A 81 -8.70 -10.73 20.41
CA LYS A 81 -8.93 -10.20 21.77
C LYS A 81 -9.64 -8.84 21.79
N ARG A 82 -9.95 -8.28 20.62
CA ARG A 82 -10.64 -7.00 20.47
C ARG A 82 -12.00 -7.24 19.83
N VAL A 83 -12.99 -6.51 20.33
CA VAL A 83 -14.35 -6.53 19.81
C VAL A 83 -14.61 -5.22 19.09
N HIS A 84 -15.08 -5.31 17.85
CA HIS A 84 -15.45 -4.15 17.07
C HIS A 84 -16.67 -3.46 17.70
N PRO A 85 -16.64 -2.13 17.93
CA PRO A 85 -17.71 -1.44 18.64
C PRO A 85 -19.07 -1.61 17.96
N ASP A 86 -19.12 -1.51 16.63
CA ASP A 86 -20.38 -1.52 15.88
C ASP A 86 -20.89 -2.93 15.53
N THR A 87 -20.03 -3.84 15.09
CA THR A 87 -20.43 -5.17 14.64
C THR A 87 -20.43 -6.24 15.73
N GLN A 88 -19.85 -5.94 16.90
CA GLN A 88 -19.61 -6.91 17.98
C GLN A 88 -18.78 -8.14 17.55
N GLY A 89 -18.17 -8.09 16.36
CA GLY A 89 -17.30 -9.12 15.81
C GLY A 89 -15.82 -8.86 16.09
N PRO A 90 -14.92 -9.70 15.52
CA PRO A 90 -13.49 -9.46 15.58
C PRO A 90 -13.10 -8.17 14.85
N VAL A 91 -12.02 -7.55 15.29
CA VAL A 91 -11.42 -6.40 14.60
C VAL A 91 -10.40 -6.90 13.59
N TYR A 92 -10.54 -6.48 12.34
CA TYR A 92 -9.57 -6.73 11.28
C TYR A 92 -8.73 -5.48 11.01
N MET A 93 -7.47 -5.66 10.65
CA MET A 93 -6.63 -4.61 10.09
C MET A 93 -5.74 -5.19 9.00
N THR A 94 -5.32 -4.37 8.05
CA THR A 94 -4.18 -4.75 7.22
C THR A 94 -2.87 -4.36 7.90
N VAL A 95 -1.82 -5.14 7.69
CA VAL A 95 -0.50 -4.93 8.26
C VAL A 95 0.55 -4.97 7.17
N GLU A 96 1.46 -4.00 7.18
CA GLU A 96 2.59 -3.94 6.25
C GLU A 96 3.89 -3.59 6.98
N SER A 97 5.03 -3.76 6.30
CA SER A 97 6.32 -3.31 6.81
C SER A 97 6.36 -1.79 6.92
N TYR A 98 6.88 -1.29 8.04
CA TYR A 98 7.13 0.13 8.22
C TYR A 98 8.22 0.61 7.25
N MET A 99 7.92 1.68 6.51
CA MET A 99 8.86 2.32 5.60
C MET A 99 9.41 3.61 6.23
N PRO A 100 10.66 3.62 6.72
CA PRO A 100 11.24 4.83 7.27
C PRO A 100 11.57 5.82 6.16
N GLY A 101 11.19 7.08 6.35
CA GLY A 101 11.55 8.18 5.44
C GLY A 101 10.35 9.01 4.99
N LEU A 102 10.61 9.89 4.02
CA LEU A 102 9.58 10.73 3.41
C LEU A 102 8.83 9.91 2.35
N MET A 103 7.58 9.55 2.65
CA MET A 103 6.64 9.02 1.67
C MET A 103 6.32 10.09 0.62
N LYS A 104 6.29 9.73 -0.66
CA LYS A 104 6.02 10.65 -1.77
C LYS A 104 5.02 10.02 -2.70
N HIS A 105 3.90 10.69 -2.91
CA HIS A 105 2.98 10.29 -3.95
C HIS A 105 3.54 10.67 -5.33
N PHE A 106 3.75 9.69 -6.22
CA PHE A 106 4.41 9.88 -7.52
C PHE A 106 3.44 10.03 -8.70
N GLN A 107 2.13 10.03 -8.45
CA GLN A 107 1.14 10.27 -9.49
C GLN A 107 0.45 11.61 -9.31
N ALA A 108 0.12 12.20 -10.46
CA ALA A 108 -0.86 13.27 -10.53
C ALA A 108 -2.19 12.77 -9.94
N ASP A 109 -2.74 13.54 -9.02
CA ASP A 109 -4.06 13.34 -8.44
C ASP A 109 -5.05 12.85 -9.53
N THR A 110 -5.70 11.70 -9.28
CA THR A 110 -6.59 11.00 -10.24
C THR A 110 -7.79 11.83 -10.69
N SER A 111 -7.96 13.04 -10.14
CA SER A 111 -8.98 14.03 -10.48
C SER A 111 -8.55 15.08 -11.52
N CYS A 112 -7.28 15.22 -11.86
CA CYS A 112 -6.83 16.21 -12.84
C CYS A 112 -5.62 15.72 -13.65
N HIS A 113 -5.69 15.91 -14.97
CA HIS A 113 -4.64 15.61 -15.95
C HIS A 113 -3.38 16.49 -15.78
N PHE A 114 -3.15 17.04 -14.58
CA PHE A 114 -1.98 17.79 -14.25
C PHE A 114 -0.87 16.82 -13.88
N CYS A 115 -0.02 16.47 -14.84
CA CYS A 115 1.33 15.98 -14.59
C CYS A 115 2.10 17.05 -13.79
N GLY A 116 1.79 17.19 -12.49
CA GLY A 116 2.25 18.27 -11.61
C GLY A 116 3.62 18.01 -11.01
N GLY A 117 4.25 16.88 -11.31
CA GLY A 117 5.66 16.67 -11.04
C GLY A 117 6.48 17.24 -12.19
N THR A 118 7.19 18.34 -11.98
CA THR A 118 8.45 18.56 -12.73
C THR A 118 9.22 17.26 -12.65
N LEU A 119 9.52 16.64 -13.80
CA LEU A 119 10.37 15.46 -13.95
C LEU A 119 11.43 15.51 -12.85
N ASP A 120 11.24 14.70 -11.80
CA ASP A 120 12.23 14.72 -10.76
C ASP A 120 13.52 14.21 -11.39
N ALA A 121 14.65 14.86 -11.10
CA ALA A 121 15.94 14.52 -11.73
C ALA A 121 16.37 13.06 -11.48
N THR A 122 15.59 12.31 -10.68
CA THR A 122 15.78 10.91 -10.32
C THR A 122 15.15 9.94 -11.33
N GLY A 123 14.15 10.38 -12.11
CA GLY A 123 13.40 9.56 -13.05
C GLY A 123 12.34 8.65 -12.41
N MET A 124 11.97 8.91 -11.14
CA MET A 124 10.98 8.11 -10.40
C MET A 124 9.56 8.32 -10.94
N TYR A 125 9.20 9.54 -11.35
CA TYR A 125 7.89 9.80 -11.98
C TYR A 125 7.71 8.98 -13.26
N SER A 126 8.73 8.95 -14.12
CA SER A 126 8.65 8.24 -15.41
C SER A 126 8.49 6.73 -15.24
N ILE A 127 9.09 6.13 -14.21
CA ILE A 127 8.92 4.69 -13.98
C ILE A 127 7.53 4.34 -13.44
N SER A 128 6.95 5.21 -12.60
CA SER A 128 5.59 5.05 -12.06
C SER A 128 4.52 5.11 -13.16
N GLU A 129 4.62 6.07 -14.07
CA GLU A 129 3.74 6.18 -15.25
C GLU A 129 3.93 4.99 -16.20
N ALA A 130 5.18 4.59 -16.48
CA ALA A 130 5.48 3.44 -17.32
C ALA A 130 4.92 2.14 -16.73
N PHE A 131 5.00 1.96 -15.40
CA PHE A 131 4.42 0.82 -14.71
C PHE A 131 2.89 0.81 -14.80
N SER A 132 2.25 1.96 -14.63
CA SER A 132 0.80 2.11 -14.76
C SER A 132 0.35 1.73 -16.18
N HIS A 133 1.03 2.25 -17.21
CA HIS A 133 0.77 1.88 -18.59
C HIS A 133 1.02 0.39 -18.86
N PHE A 134 2.10 -0.18 -18.32
CA PHE A 134 2.39 -1.61 -18.41
C PHE A 134 1.25 -2.45 -17.84
N THR A 135 0.71 -2.09 -16.66
CA THR A 135 -0.38 -2.86 -16.03
C THR A 135 -1.65 -2.86 -16.88
N SER A 136 -2.00 -1.73 -17.51
CA SER A 136 -3.10 -1.64 -18.46
C SER A 136 -2.86 -2.48 -19.72
N TYR A 137 -1.64 -2.50 -20.23
CA TYR A 137 -1.28 -3.30 -21.39
C TYR A 137 -1.39 -4.81 -21.11
N VAL A 138 -0.77 -5.32 -20.04
CA VAL A 138 -0.76 -6.76 -19.74
C VAL A 138 -2.12 -7.29 -19.27
N SER A 139 -2.97 -6.42 -18.73
CA SER A 139 -4.35 -6.76 -18.38
C SER A 139 -5.31 -6.76 -19.58
N GLY A 140 -4.83 -6.39 -20.78
CA GLY A 140 -5.72 -6.20 -21.93
C GLY A 140 -6.72 -5.06 -21.70
N LYS A 141 -6.32 -4.04 -20.93
CA LYS A 141 -7.13 -2.88 -20.50
C LYS A 141 -8.24 -3.21 -19.50
N SER A 142 -8.20 -4.37 -18.84
CA SER A 142 -9.21 -4.73 -17.84
C SER A 142 -9.02 -4.00 -16.51
N PHE A 143 -7.77 -3.65 -16.17
CA PHE A 143 -7.45 -2.87 -14.97
C PHE A 143 -6.15 -2.07 -15.17
N VAL A 144 -5.97 -1.05 -14.33
CA VAL A 144 -4.74 -0.27 -14.24
C VAL A 144 -4.36 -0.12 -12.76
N VAL A 145 -3.08 -0.29 -12.45
CA VAL A 145 -2.54 0.02 -11.13
C VAL A 145 -2.17 1.50 -11.10
N LEU A 146 -2.73 2.21 -10.14
CA LEU A 146 -2.49 3.64 -9.86
C LEU A 146 -2.12 3.80 -8.38
N ASP A 147 -2.12 5.03 -7.89
CA ASP A 147 -1.84 5.45 -6.53
C ASP A 147 -0.46 4.95 -6.02
N LEU A 148 0.58 5.23 -6.80
CA LEU A 148 1.96 4.81 -6.50
C LEU A 148 2.61 5.81 -5.53
N GLN A 149 2.91 5.38 -4.30
CA GLN A 149 3.37 6.20 -3.17
C GLN A 149 4.66 5.71 -2.51
#